data_AF-A0A2M7WWZ4-F1
#
_entry.id   AF-A0A2M7WWZ4-F1
#
_cell.length_a   1.000
_cell.length_b   1.000
_cell.length_c   1.000
_cell.angle_alpha   90.00
_cell.angle_beta   90.00
_cell.angle_gamma   90.00
#
_symmetry.space_group_name_H-M   'P 1'
#
loop_
_entity.id
_entity.type
_entity.pdbx_description
1 polymer ?
#
loop_
_entity_poly.entity_id
_entity_poly.type
_entity_poly.pdbx_seq_one_letter_code
_entity_poly.pdbx_strand_id
1 'polypeptide(L)'
;MQENIVTKNLLTMADRLKLERKTEPVILNRIKEELQFYILDFIYNHRNYSHLIMYGGSLLRIVYDLPRMSEDLDFQTARAIDLAVFKTDLGEHFSKRYDLQVDVAINNRPDEPTKLLKIRFNILDQFNFKSISWTKLLIRLDINLFEKADEFMTKVQSVVHGNLSFSIKTYPLSTLMASKVLAVLKRTSRGIGQEIGECKPRDVYDLLWYLDKRVVPDIQYLEKNGFLGNILEVFDDLRLRVANLKDNLFEADLAQFFYDRTSYDTWFRNWRQRFLTLIDAYSIYEVGEFEGIRFSVDFDTRVGLIHYYFHASNKDEELHFVVRLSDHWYDSDAVIKPGNRAEEIERYIETELEKKLSAADYEYIGLFYRKIQDYIKRSKGVLLRKDFTTKLIRVTADNLDPKDQIVLNKRLLSKIRFEELL
;
A
#
# COMPACT_ATOMS: atom_id res chain seq x y z
N MET A 1 -17.31 -4.96 44.68
CA MET A 1 -17.82 -5.16 43.31
C MET A 1 -17.01 -6.28 42.71
N GLN A 2 -17.64 -7.32 42.17
CA GLN A 2 -16.90 -8.36 41.47
C GLN A 2 -16.36 -7.72 40.17
N GLU A 3 -15.04 -7.68 40.01
CA GLU A 3 -14.43 -7.10 38.81
C GLU A 3 -14.83 -7.90 37.57
N ASN A 4 -15.28 -7.20 36.53
CA ASN A 4 -15.65 -7.86 35.27
C ASN A 4 -14.43 -8.52 34.62
N ILE A 5 -14.67 -9.54 33.79
CA ILE A 5 -13.61 -10.40 33.24
C ILE A 5 -12.60 -9.63 32.38
N VAL A 6 -13.06 -8.60 31.66
CA VAL A 6 -12.19 -7.75 30.83
C VAL A 6 -11.22 -7.00 31.74
N THR A 7 -11.73 -6.30 32.74
CA THR A 7 -10.92 -5.54 33.71
C THR A 7 -9.91 -6.45 34.42
N LYS A 8 -10.36 -7.64 34.88
CA LYS A 8 -9.47 -8.62 35.53
C LYS A 8 -8.33 -9.09 34.62
N ASN A 9 -8.62 -9.35 33.34
CA ASN A 9 -7.61 -9.74 32.35
C ASN A 9 -6.60 -8.62 32.12
N LEU A 10 -7.07 -7.37 32.01
CA LEU A 10 -6.22 -6.19 31.85
C LEU A 10 -5.32 -5.96 33.07
N LEU A 11 -5.84 -6.11 34.29
CA LEU A 11 -5.07 -6.00 35.54
C LEU A 11 -3.96 -7.07 35.59
N THR A 12 -4.32 -8.32 35.28
CA THR A 12 -3.35 -9.43 35.22
C THR A 12 -2.23 -9.14 34.21
N MET A 13 -2.59 -8.61 33.03
CA MET A 13 -1.62 -8.19 32.01
C MET A 13 -0.72 -7.07 32.53
N ALA A 14 -1.29 -6.05 33.15
CA ALA A 14 -0.55 -4.91 33.67
C ALA A 14 0.44 -5.33 34.76
N ASP A 15 0.03 -6.20 35.69
CA ASP A 15 0.89 -6.68 36.77
C ASP A 15 2.06 -7.52 36.23
N ARG A 16 1.83 -8.37 35.22
CA ARG A 16 2.92 -9.06 34.52
C ARG A 16 3.92 -8.07 33.92
N LEU A 17 3.45 -7.03 33.25
CA LEU A 17 4.34 -6.03 32.64
C LEU A 17 5.09 -5.19 33.68
N LYS A 18 4.49 -4.92 34.85
CA LYS A 18 5.18 -4.30 35.99
C LYS A 18 6.31 -5.20 36.51
N LEU A 19 6.08 -6.52 36.59
CA LEU A 19 7.11 -7.50 36.96
C LEU A 19 8.27 -7.53 35.96
N GLU A 20 7.96 -7.37 34.67
CA GLU A 20 8.94 -7.19 33.59
C GLU A 20 9.60 -5.80 33.58
N ARG A 21 9.31 -4.95 34.58
CA ARG A 21 9.85 -3.58 34.74
C ARG A 21 9.55 -2.65 33.56
N LYS A 22 8.41 -2.86 32.89
CA LYS A 22 7.94 -1.95 31.84
C LYS A 22 7.48 -0.62 32.45
N THR A 23 7.66 0.46 31.69
CA THR A 23 7.22 1.80 32.13
C THR A 23 5.70 1.93 32.04
N GLU A 24 5.10 2.77 32.88
CA GLU A 24 3.64 2.95 32.89
C GLU A 24 3.05 3.38 31.53
N PRO A 25 3.71 4.24 30.72
CA PRO A 25 3.25 4.54 29.35
C PRO A 25 3.22 3.30 28.43
N VAL A 26 4.22 2.42 28.52
CA VAL A 26 4.27 1.17 27.73
C VAL A 26 3.14 0.24 28.16
N ILE A 27 2.91 0.11 29.47
CA ILE A 27 1.81 -0.70 30.02
C ILE A 27 0.46 -0.14 29.55
N LEU A 28 0.26 1.18 29.64
CA LEU A 28 -0.96 1.84 29.20
C LEU A 28 -1.22 1.59 27.70
N ASN A 29 -0.20 1.73 26.85
CA ASN A 29 -0.33 1.45 25.42
C ASN A 29 -0.71 -0.01 25.17
N ARG A 30 -0.15 -0.95 25.94
CA ARG A 30 -0.52 -2.36 25.81
C ARG A 30 -1.95 -2.65 26.24
N ILE A 31 -2.45 -1.99 27.28
CA ILE A 31 -3.85 -2.05 27.70
C ILE A 31 -4.76 -1.49 26.59
N LYS A 32 -4.37 -0.38 25.94
CA LYS A 32 -5.11 0.19 24.81
C LYS A 32 -5.19 -0.80 23.64
N GLU A 33 -4.08 -1.43 23.26
CA GLU A 33 -4.08 -2.48 22.21
C GLU A 33 -5.06 -3.61 22.53
N GLU A 34 -5.08 -4.07 23.78
CA GLU A 34 -5.99 -5.15 24.20
C GLU A 34 -7.46 -4.70 24.09
N LEU A 35 -7.78 -3.49 24.56
CA LEU A 35 -9.13 -2.92 24.47
C LEU A 35 -9.60 -2.67 23.02
N GLN A 36 -8.68 -2.42 22.08
CA GLN A 36 -9.03 -2.26 20.67
C GLN A 36 -9.69 -3.51 20.09
N PHE A 37 -9.29 -4.72 20.51
CA PHE A 37 -9.93 -5.96 20.05
C PHE A 37 -11.41 -6.04 20.43
N TYR A 38 -11.78 -5.58 21.63
CA TYR A 38 -13.19 -5.54 22.06
C TYR A 38 -14.00 -4.52 21.27
N ILE A 39 -13.41 -3.37 20.92
CA ILE A 39 -14.05 -2.37 20.05
C ILE A 39 -14.22 -2.90 18.63
N LEU A 40 -13.22 -3.60 18.09
CA LEU A 40 -13.27 -4.18 16.76
C LEU A 40 -14.25 -5.36 16.67
N ASP A 41 -14.33 -6.18 17.71
CA ASP A 41 -15.36 -7.23 17.85
C ASP A 41 -16.76 -6.63 17.76
N PHE A 42 -17.03 -5.53 18.47
CA PHE A 42 -18.28 -4.78 18.32
C PHE A 42 -18.49 -4.27 16.90
N ILE A 43 -17.53 -3.52 16.33
CA ILE A 43 -17.70 -2.89 15.01
C ILE A 43 -17.99 -3.92 13.93
N TYR A 44 -17.20 -4.99 13.87
CA TYR A 44 -17.25 -5.96 12.77
C TYR A 44 -18.31 -7.04 12.94
N ASN A 45 -18.84 -7.26 14.16
CA ASN A 45 -20.02 -8.10 14.37
C ASN A 45 -21.33 -7.31 14.42
N HIS A 46 -21.28 -5.98 14.21
CA HIS A 46 -22.48 -5.14 14.14
C HIS A 46 -22.92 -4.88 12.69
N ARG A 47 -24.20 -5.12 12.40
CA ARG A 47 -24.79 -4.96 11.06
C ARG A 47 -24.64 -3.56 10.46
N ASN A 48 -24.62 -2.52 11.31
CA ASN A 48 -24.53 -1.14 10.85
C ASN A 48 -23.09 -0.66 10.64
N TYR A 49 -22.07 -1.33 11.20
CA TYR A 49 -20.70 -0.79 11.27
C TYR A 49 -19.65 -1.66 10.58
N SER A 50 -19.95 -2.93 10.31
CA SER A 50 -19.04 -3.88 9.65
C SER A 50 -18.59 -3.47 8.23
N HIS A 51 -19.25 -2.48 7.63
CA HIS A 51 -18.85 -1.89 6.35
C HIS A 51 -17.64 -0.94 6.44
N LEU A 52 -17.26 -0.50 7.66
CA LEU A 52 -16.13 0.40 7.88
C LEU A 52 -14.82 -0.24 7.43
N ILE A 53 -14.06 0.51 6.63
CA ILE A 53 -12.78 0.06 6.09
C ILE A 53 -11.69 0.53 7.05
N MET A 54 -11.10 -0.39 7.80
CA MET A 54 -10.00 -0.07 8.71
C MET A 54 -8.71 0.15 7.92
N TYR A 55 -7.94 1.16 8.32
CA TYR A 55 -6.61 1.47 7.80
C TYR A 55 -5.69 1.96 8.94
N GLY A 56 -4.51 2.49 8.61
CA GLY A 56 -3.62 3.08 9.61
C GLY A 56 -2.77 2.08 10.41
N GLY A 57 -2.14 2.58 11.49
CA GLY A 57 -1.11 1.85 12.22
C GLY A 57 -1.63 0.66 13.03
N SER A 58 -2.83 0.76 13.59
CA SER A 58 -3.41 -0.33 14.40
C SER A 58 -3.84 -1.52 13.54
N LEU A 59 -4.26 -1.28 12.29
CA LEU A 59 -4.47 -2.37 11.34
C LEU A 59 -3.16 -3.11 11.05
N LEU A 60 -2.08 -2.36 10.77
CA LEU A 60 -0.76 -2.96 10.55
C LEU A 60 -0.30 -3.77 11.75
N ARG A 61 -0.59 -3.27 12.96
CA ARG A 61 -0.28 -3.97 14.21
C ARG A 61 -1.07 -5.26 14.39
N ILE A 62 -2.38 -5.24 14.13
CA ILE A 62 -3.28 -6.37 14.40
C ILE A 62 -3.19 -7.45 13.31
N VAL A 63 -3.07 -7.05 12.04
CA VAL A 63 -3.19 -7.96 10.88
C VAL A 63 -1.82 -8.33 10.28
N TYR A 64 -0.82 -7.46 10.43
CA TYR A 64 0.48 -7.62 9.76
C TYR A 64 1.67 -7.57 10.72
N ASP A 65 1.43 -7.70 12.03
CA ASP A 65 2.44 -7.76 13.08
C ASP A 65 3.46 -6.61 13.05
N LEU A 66 2.99 -5.37 12.83
CA LEU A 66 3.85 -4.19 12.93
C LEU A 66 4.62 -4.19 14.27
N PRO A 67 5.96 -4.09 14.28
CA PRO A 67 6.78 -4.25 15.50
C PRO A 67 6.86 -3.00 16.38
N ARG A 68 5.77 -2.24 16.45
CA ARG A 68 5.52 -1.20 17.45
C ARG A 68 4.04 -1.22 17.82
N MET A 69 3.72 -0.81 19.04
CA MET A 69 2.34 -0.65 19.49
C MET A 69 1.64 0.49 18.76
N SER A 70 0.30 0.48 18.79
CA SER A 70 -0.54 1.52 18.20
C SER A 70 -1.77 1.76 19.08
N GLU A 71 -2.18 3.03 19.23
CA GLU A 71 -3.19 3.43 20.21
C GLU A 71 -4.52 3.92 19.61
N ASP A 72 -4.53 4.31 18.34
CA ASP A 72 -5.68 4.93 17.66
C ASP A 72 -6.33 3.94 16.68
N LEU A 73 -7.65 3.97 16.49
CA LEU A 73 -8.34 3.20 15.45
C LEU A 73 -8.78 4.13 14.30
N ASP A 74 -8.30 3.86 13.09
CA ASP A 74 -8.60 4.67 11.90
C ASP A 74 -9.52 3.90 10.94
N PHE A 75 -10.62 4.53 10.54
CA PHE A 75 -11.60 3.96 9.61
C PHE A 75 -11.94 4.93 8.49
N GLN A 76 -12.22 4.39 7.31
CA GLN A 76 -12.82 5.09 6.19
C GLN A 76 -14.19 4.52 5.86
N THR A 77 -15.06 5.37 5.36
CA THR A 77 -16.39 4.99 4.89
C THR A 77 -16.83 5.90 3.75
N ALA A 78 -17.58 5.33 2.80
CA ALA A 78 -18.28 6.10 1.77
C ALA A 78 -19.63 6.63 2.27
N ARG A 79 -20.09 6.20 3.45
CA ARG A 79 -21.43 6.48 3.98
C ARG A 79 -21.33 7.07 5.37
N ALA A 80 -22.11 8.12 5.63
CA ALA A 80 -22.17 8.73 6.95
C ALA A 80 -22.75 7.76 7.98
N ILE A 81 -22.22 7.81 9.20
CA ILE A 81 -22.73 7.07 10.36
C ILE A 81 -23.34 8.08 11.34
N ASP A 82 -24.50 7.75 11.89
CA ASP A 82 -25.05 8.47 13.04
C ASP A 82 -24.21 8.14 14.29
N LEU A 83 -23.42 9.12 14.72
CA LEU A 83 -22.50 8.96 15.84
C LEU A 83 -23.22 8.90 17.20
N ALA A 84 -24.43 9.47 17.30
CA ALA A 84 -25.22 9.37 18.52
C ALA A 84 -25.75 7.94 18.69
N VAL A 85 -26.22 7.32 17.60
CA VAL A 85 -26.59 5.90 17.57
C VAL A 85 -25.37 5.01 17.85
N PHE A 86 -24.23 5.28 17.21
CA PHE A 86 -22.98 4.55 17.48
C PHE A 86 -22.57 4.59 18.95
N LYS A 87 -22.67 5.76 19.59
CA LYS A 87 -22.39 5.92 21.02
C LYS A 87 -23.29 5.02 21.87
N THR A 88 -24.60 5.02 21.59
CA THR A 88 -25.58 4.20 22.33
C THR A 88 -25.32 2.72 22.13
N ASP A 89 -25.17 2.27 20.88
CA ASP A 89 -24.94 0.86 20.52
C ASP A 89 -23.65 0.33 21.17
N LEU A 90 -22.56 1.10 21.15
CA LEU A 90 -21.29 0.73 21.79
C LEU A 90 -21.45 0.61 23.31
N GLY A 91 -22.10 1.59 23.95
CA GLY A 91 -22.35 1.60 25.39
C GLY A 91 -23.16 0.39 25.84
N GLU A 92 -24.25 0.09 25.13
CA GLU A 92 -25.08 -1.08 25.40
C GLU A 92 -24.33 -2.39 25.20
N HIS A 93 -23.54 -2.51 24.13
CA HIS A 93 -22.76 -3.71 23.86
C HIS A 93 -21.79 -4.01 25.01
N PHE A 94 -21.00 -3.01 25.44
CA PHE A 94 -20.03 -3.18 26.52
C PHE A 94 -20.71 -3.48 27.86
N SER A 95 -21.82 -2.79 28.18
CA SER A 95 -22.58 -3.06 29.40
C SER A 95 -23.17 -4.46 29.42
N LYS A 96 -23.81 -4.91 28.33
CA LYS A 96 -24.51 -6.20 28.28
C LYS A 96 -23.55 -7.39 28.18
N ARG A 97 -22.47 -7.26 27.42
CA ARG A 97 -21.56 -8.37 27.12
C ARG A 97 -20.43 -8.51 28.13
N TYR A 98 -19.93 -7.39 28.67
CA TYR A 98 -18.72 -7.36 29.48
C TYR A 98 -18.93 -6.79 30.88
N ASP A 99 -20.15 -6.37 31.25
CA ASP A 99 -20.42 -5.67 32.51
C ASP A 99 -19.44 -4.50 32.75
N LEU A 100 -19.17 -3.76 31.67
CA LEU A 100 -18.23 -2.65 31.66
C LEU A 100 -18.91 -1.40 31.09
N GLN A 101 -18.91 -0.32 31.88
CA GLN A 101 -19.46 0.96 31.45
C GLN A 101 -18.43 1.73 30.62
N VAL A 102 -18.85 2.15 29.42
CA VAL A 102 -18.04 2.97 28.51
C VAL A 102 -18.80 4.24 28.14
N ASP A 103 -18.10 5.37 28.08
CA ASP A 103 -18.65 6.62 27.57
C ASP A 103 -17.94 7.02 26.28
N VAL A 104 -18.67 7.62 25.35
CA VAL A 104 -18.12 8.10 24.09
C VAL A 104 -18.27 9.61 24.04
N ALA A 105 -17.15 10.31 23.88
CA ALA A 105 -17.16 11.70 23.49
C ALA A 105 -17.04 11.83 21.97
N ILE A 106 -17.96 12.59 21.40
CA ILE A 106 -17.97 12.93 19.98
C ILE A 106 -17.38 14.34 19.87
N ASN A 107 -16.18 14.43 19.28
CA ASN A 107 -15.51 15.69 19.00
C ASN A 107 -15.64 15.96 17.49
N ASN A 108 -16.85 16.30 17.06
CA ASN A 108 -17.15 16.61 15.66
C ASN A 108 -17.06 18.12 15.42
N ARG A 109 -16.32 18.53 14.39
CA ARG A 109 -16.46 19.87 13.81
C ARG A 109 -17.36 19.75 12.59
N PRO A 110 -18.39 20.61 12.42
CA PRO A 110 -19.40 20.46 11.37
C PRO A 110 -18.80 20.23 9.97
N ASP A 111 -17.73 20.95 9.66
CA ASP A 111 -17.12 21.00 8.33
C ASP A 111 -15.94 20.02 8.13
N GLU A 112 -15.60 19.22 9.14
CA GLU A 112 -14.50 18.25 9.01
C GLU A 112 -15.02 16.90 8.48
N PRO A 113 -14.41 16.37 7.39
CA PRO A 113 -14.81 15.06 6.84
C PRO A 113 -14.48 13.91 7.80
N THR A 114 -13.50 14.10 8.68
CA THR A 114 -13.13 13.13 9.71
C THR A 114 -13.90 13.39 10.99
N LYS A 115 -14.60 12.35 11.47
CA LYS A 115 -15.31 12.34 12.75
C LYS A 115 -14.43 11.71 13.82
N LEU A 116 -14.14 12.49 14.86
CA LEU A 116 -13.25 12.08 15.95
C LEU A 116 -14.07 11.65 17.16
N LEU A 117 -13.88 10.41 17.59
CA LEU A 117 -14.51 9.83 18.77
C LEU A 117 -13.44 9.51 19.81
N LYS A 118 -13.78 9.69 21.09
CA LYS A 118 -12.97 9.27 22.23
C LYS A 118 -13.79 8.33 23.09
N ILE A 119 -13.44 7.05 23.06
CA ILE A 119 -14.04 6.02 23.90
C ILE A 119 -13.32 6.06 25.26
N ARG A 120 -14.08 6.24 26.33
CA ARG A 120 -13.58 6.43 27.70
C ARG A 120 -13.90 5.21 28.55
N PHE A 121 -12.86 4.65 29.14
CA PHE A 121 -12.96 3.55 30.09
C PHE A 121 -12.60 4.04 31.49
N ASN A 122 -13.52 3.87 32.44
CA ASN A 122 -13.36 4.26 33.84
C ASN A 122 -12.68 3.13 34.65
N ILE A 123 -11.53 2.65 34.17
CA ILE A 123 -10.76 1.55 34.78
C ILE A 123 -9.34 1.97 35.14
N LEU A 124 -8.91 3.19 34.80
CA LEU A 124 -7.52 3.60 34.88
C LEU A 124 -6.98 3.63 36.32
N ASP A 125 -7.81 4.06 37.27
CA ASP A 125 -7.46 4.15 38.70
C ASP A 125 -7.11 2.77 39.30
N GLN A 126 -7.63 1.68 38.72
CA GLN A 126 -7.38 0.32 39.22
C GLN A 126 -5.94 -0.16 38.95
N PHE A 127 -5.22 0.47 38.00
CA PHE A 127 -3.86 0.06 37.65
C PHE A 127 -2.78 0.63 38.59
N ASN A 128 -3.12 1.58 39.47
CA ASN A 128 -2.20 2.23 40.42
C ASN A 128 -0.97 2.88 39.77
N PHE A 129 -1.15 3.55 38.63
CA PHE A 129 -0.08 4.29 37.97
C PHE A 129 0.27 5.57 38.76
N LYS A 130 1.57 5.82 38.99
CA LYS A 130 2.08 6.97 39.75
C LYS A 130 2.47 8.15 38.87
N SER A 131 2.89 7.89 37.63
CA SER A 131 3.35 8.90 36.66
C SER A 131 2.23 9.40 35.74
N ILE A 132 1.04 8.78 35.80
CA ILE A 132 -0.11 9.08 34.96
C ILE A 132 -1.17 9.79 35.81
N SER A 133 -1.48 11.05 35.49
CA SER A 133 -2.34 11.92 36.31
C SER A 133 -3.82 11.96 35.90
N TRP A 134 -4.19 11.36 34.76
CA TRP A 134 -5.57 11.29 34.30
C TRP A 134 -6.31 10.10 34.91
N THR A 135 -7.63 10.22 35.06
CA THR A 135 -8.51 9.21 35.68
C THR A 135 -9.23 8.31 34.68
N LYS A 136 -9.15 8.62 33.38
CA LYS A 136 -9.83 7.87 32.32
C LYS A 136 -8.86 7.38 31.26
N LEU A 137 -8.99 6.11 30.90
CA LEU A 137 -8.30 5.56 29.73
C LEU A 137 -9.08 5.92 28.48
N LEU A 138 -8.38 6.47 27.48
CA LEU A 138 -8.97 6.95 26.24
C LEU A 138 -8.45 6.14 25.05
N ILE A 139 -9.37 5.65 24.22
CA ILE A 139 -9.08 5.14 22.88
C ILE A 139 -9.69 6.08 21.87
N ARG A 140 -8.86 6.55 20.94
CA ARG A 140 -9.29 7.40 19.85
C ARG A 140 -9.80 6.55 18.71
N LEU A 141 -10.90 6.98 18.11
CA LEU A 141 -11.45 6.39 16.91
C LEU A 141 -11.74 7.50 15.91
N ASP A 142 -11.09 7.45 14.76
CA ASP A 142 -11.21 8.43 13.69
C ASP A 142 -11.97 7.79 12.51
N ILE A 143 -13.15 8.31 12.16
CA ILE A 143 -13.95 7.87 11.01
C ILE A 143 -13.91 8.94 9.92
N ASN A 144 -13.17 8.68 8.85
CA ASN A 144 -13.06 9.57 7.71
C ASN A 144 -14.14 9.27 6.67
N LEU A 145 -15.03 10.24 6.44
CA LEU A 145 -15.98 10.18 5.33
C LEU A 145 -15.24 10.50 4.03
N PHE A 146 -15.01 9.46 3.24
CA PHE A 146 -14.38 9.53 1.94
C PHE A 146 -15.32 8.91 0.93
N GLU A 147 -16.07 9.75 0.20
CA GLU A 147 -17.12 9.30 -0.73
C GLU A 147 -16.62 8.27 -1.75
N LYS A 148 -15.35 8.35 -2.13
CA LYS A 148 -14.70 7.45 -3.09
C LYS A 148 -14.15 6.17 -2.48
N ALA A 149 -14.33 5.92 -1.18
CA ALA A 149 -13.79 4.75 -0.50
C ALA A 149 -14.25 3.43 -1.14
N ASP A 150 -15.50 3.38 -1.63
CA ASP A 150 -16.07 2.22 -2.32
C ASP A 150 -15.54 2.04 -3.77
N GLU A 151 -14.77 3.00 -4.32
CA GLU A 151 -14.10 2.86 -5.63
C GLU A 151 -12.84 1.98 -5.55
N PHE A 152 -12.30 1.77 -4.35
CA PHE A 152 -11.07 1.01 -4.15
C PHE A 152 -11.37 -0.45 -3.80
N MET A 153 -10.52 -1.35 -4.30
CA MET A 153 -10.58 -2.76 -3.92
C MET A 153 -10.38 -2.89 -2.41
N THR A 154 -11.21 -3.71 -1.79
CA THR A 154 -11.08 -4.07 -0.37
C THR A 154 -10.91 -5.57 -0.23
N LYS A 155 -10.38 -5.99 0.92
CA LYS A 155 -10.28 -7.38 1.32
C LYS A 155 -10.75 -7.54 2.76
N VAL A 156 -11.05 -8.77 3.13
CA VAL A 156 -11.47 -9.13 4.48
C VAL A 156 -10.36 -9.95 5.14
N GLN A 157 -10.05 -9.62 6.40
CA GLN A 157 -9.04 -10.30 7.19
C GLN A 157 -9.67 -10.82 8.48
N SER A 158 -9.68 -12.14 8.66
CA SER A 158 -10.22 -12.76 9.87
C SER A 158 -9.22 -12.62 11.02
N VAL A 159 -9.73 -12.21 12.18
CA VAL A 159 -8.96 -12.04 13.41
C VAL A 159 -9.60 -12.87 14.50
N VAL A 160 -8.78 -13.69 15.16
CA VAL A 160 -9.15 -14.44 16.37
C VAL A 160 -8.19 -14.02 17.48
N HIS A 161 -8.72 -13.47 18.56
CA HIS A 161 -7.93 -13.02 19.71
C HIS A 161 -8.66 -13.39 21.01
N GLY A 162 -8.09 -14.33 21.77
CA GLY A 162 -8.77 -14.90 22.93
C GLY A 162 -10.09 -15.57 22.53
N ASN A 163 -11.21 -15.06 23.07
CA ASN A 163 -12.57 -15.51 22.74
C ASN A 163 -13.28 -14.60 21.72
N LEU A 164 -12.59 -13.63 21.15
CA LEU A 164 -13.12 -12.70 20.15
C LEU A 164 -12.81 -13.23 18.75
N SER A 165 -13.78 -13.12 17.85
CA SER A 165 -13.64 -13.53 16.46
C SER A 165 -14.43 -12.60 15.57
N PHE A 166 -13.75 -11.93 14.65
CA PHE A 166 -14.35 -10.95 13.74
C PHE A 166 -13.56 -10.85 12.44
N SER A 167 -14.13 -10.16 11.46
CA SER A 167 -13.56 -10.04 10.11
C SER A 167 -13.42 -8.58 9.72
N ILE A 168 -12.17 -8.09 9.70
CA ILE A 168 -11.84 -6.71 9.39
C ILE A 168 -11.93 -6.49 7.87
N LYS A 169 -12.79 -5.56 7.43
CA LYS A 169 -12.75 -5.02 6.08
C LYS A 169 -11.63 -3.98 5.98
N THR A 170 -10.70 -4.14 5.03
CA THR A 170 -9.53 -3.27 4.86
C THR A 170 -9.09 -3.16 3.40
N TYR A 171 -8.16 -2.27 3.09
CA TYR A 171 -7.55 -2.17 1.77
C TYR A 171 -6.37 -3.15 1.58
N PRO A 172 -6.00 -3.45 0.32
CA PRO A 172 -4.71 -4.05 -0.02
C PRO A 172 -3.51 -3.24 0.50
N LEU A 173 -2.37 -3.90 0.69
CA LEU A 173 -1.14 -3.26 1.23
C LEU A 173 -0.67 -2.06 0.41
N SER A 174 -0.81 -2.08 -0.92
CA SER A 174 -0.45 -0.96 -1.81
C SER A 174 -1.25 0.31 -1.49
N THR A 175 -2.56 0.19 -1.29
CA THR A 175 -3.45 1.29 -0.92
C THR A 175 -3.18 1.76 0.51
N LEU A 176 -2.91 0.84 1.44
CA LEU A 176 -2.50 1.20 2.81
C LEU A 176 -1.17 1.97 2.81
N MET A 177 -0.20 1.55 1.99
CA MET A 177 1.05 2.28 1.81
C MET A 177 0.81 3.66 1.20
N ALA A 178 -0.04 3.78 0.16
CA ALA A 178 -0.41 5.08 -0.41
C ALA A 178 -1.02 6.03 0.63
N SER A 179 -1.89 5.52 1.51
CA SER A 179 -2.43 6.31 2.62
C SER A 179 -1.34 6.79 3.60
N LYS A 180 -0.30 5.97 3.82
CA LYS A 180 0.85 6.32 4.66
C LYS A 180 1.75 7.36 3.99
N VAL A 181 1.98 7.23 2.68
CA VAL A 181 2.69 8.23 1.87
C VAL A 181 2.00 9.59 1.98
N LEU A 182 0.68 9.65 1.82
CA LEU A 182 -0.08 10.90 2.01
C LEU A 182 0.09 11.47 3.42
N ALA A 183 0.07 10.63 4.46
CA ALA A 183 0.29 11.09 5.83
C ALA A 183 1.70 11.68 6.04
N VAL A 184 2.72 11.09 5.41
CA VAL A 184 4.11 11.57 5.47
C VAL A 184 4.30 12.89 4.70
N LEU A 185 3.72 12.99 3.51
CA LEU A 185 3.91 14.14 2.61
C LEU A 185 2.99 15.32 2.93
N LYS A 186 1.70 15.08 3.24
CA LYS A 186 0.68 16.14 3.34
C LYS A 186 0.41 16.69 4.74
N ARG A 187 0.95 16.09 5.81
CA ARG A 187 0.76 16.63 7.17
C ARG A 187 1.58 17.92 7.36
N THR A 188 0.91 19.06 7.22
CA THR A 188 1.38 20.38 7.64
C THR A 188 0.75 20.78 8.97
N SER A 189 1.54 21.26 9.93
CA SER A 189 1.06 21.91 11.15
C SER A 189 1.08 23.42 10.94
N ARG A 190 -0.02 24.09 11.30
CA ARG A 190 -0.06 25.57 11.42
C ARG A 190 0.73 25.98 12.65
N GLY A 191 2.01 26.29 12.47
CA GLY A 191 2.80 27.10 13.39
C GLY A 191 2.83 28.54 12.90
N ILE A 192 2.53 29.51 13.76
CA ILE A 192 2.73 30.94 13.44
C ILE A 192 4.23 31.15 13.20
N GLY A 193 4.62 31.47 11.97
CA GLY A 193 5.95 32.00 11.64
C GLY A 193 6.83 31.16 10.70
N GLN A 194 6.51 29.89 10.44
CA GLN A 194 7.12 29.06 9.38
C GLN A 194 6.34 27.74 9.32
N GLU A 195 5.82 27.36 8.15
CA GLU A 195 5.17 26.06 7.92
C GLU A 195 6.22 24.93 7.94
N ILE A 196 6.71 24.57 9.12
CA ILE A 196 7.44 23.33 9.30
C ILE A 196 6.38 22.26 9.49
N GLY A 197 5.98 21.58 8.41
CA GLY A 197 5.14 20.40 8.55
C GLY A 197 5.88 19.38 9.43
N GLU A 198 5.25 18.88 10.48
CA GLU A 198 5.80 17.78 11.28
C GLU A 198 5.30 16.45 10.72
N CYS A 199 6.12 15.80 9.89
CA CYS A 199 5.93 14.36 9.65
C CYS A 199 6.10 13.64 11.00
N LYS A 200 5.10 12.87 11.43
CA LYS A 200 5.20 12.17 12.71
C LYS A 200 6.21 11.03 12.61
N PRO A 201 7.20 10.94 13.51
CA PRO A 201 8.14 9.82 13.57
C PRO A 201 7.54 8.42 13.45
N ARG A 202 6.36 8.19 14.03
CA ARG A 202 5.64 6.91 13.88
C ARG A 202 5.16 6.61 12.45
N ASP A 203 4.87 7.64 11.65
CA ASP A 203 4.56 7.45 10.23
C ASP A 203 5.80 7.05 9.45
N VAL A 204 6.98 7.59 9.80
CA VAL A 204 8.27 7.16 9.24
C VAL A 204 8.54 5.71 9.58
N TYR A 205 8.32 5.29 10.83
CA TYR A 205 8.47 3.90 11.23
C TYR A 205 7.63 2.95 10.35
N ASP A 206 6.35 3.28 10.14
CA ASP A 206 5.45 2.48 9.31
C ASP A 206 5.87 2.49 7.85
N LEU A 207 6.30 3.64 7.34
CA LEU A 207 6.82 3.76 5.97
C LEU A 207 8.00 2.82 5.75
N LEU A 208 8.97 2.80 6.67
CA LEU A 208 10.12 1.88 6.59
C LEU A 208 9.66 0.42 6.61
N TRP A 209 8.64 0.09 7.39
CA TRP A 209 8.07 -1.26 7.40
C TRP A 209 7.47 -1.67 6.05
N TYR A 210 6.84 -0.73 5.32
CA TYR A 210 6.37 -0.98 3.96
C TYR A 210 7.52 -1.11 2.95
N LEU A 211 8.53 -0.23 3.03
CA LEU A 211 9.68 -0.23 2.13
C LEU A 211 10.50 -1.52 2.26
N ASP A 212 10.66 -2.02 3.48
CA ASP A 212 11.31 -3.29 3.80
C ASP A 212 10.63 -4.49 3.11
N LYS A 213 9.32 -4.38 2.84
CA LYS A 213 8.50 -5.38 2.15
C LYS A 213 8.39 -5.16 0.65
N ARG A 214 9.08 -4.17 0.09
CA ARG A 214 9.01 -3.79 -1.34
C ARG A 214 7.58 -3.49 -1.81
N VAL A 215 6.71 -3.01 -0.92
CA VAL A 215 5.34 -2.62 -1.31
C VAL A 215 5.43 -1.37 -2.17
N VAL A 216 4.75 -1.36 -3.32
CA VAL A 216 4.62 -0.17 -4.16
C VAL A 216 3.29 0.51 -3.80
N PRO A 217 3.27 1.82 -3.49
CA PRO A 217 2.02 2.51 -3.17
C PRO A 217 1.10 2.57 -4.40
N ASP A 218 -0.19 2.41 -4.14
CA ASP A 218 -1.24 2.52 -5.15
C ASP A 218 -1.35 3.96 -5.67
N ILE A 219 -0.90 4.20 -6.90
CA ILE A 219 -0.90 5.52 -7.53
C ILE A 219 -2.32 6.06 -7.74
N GLN A 220 -3.30 5.20 -8.03
CA GLN A 220 -4.69 5.65 -8.24
C GLN A 220 -5.28 6.19 -6.93
N TYR A 221 -4.93 5.57 -5.80
CA TYR A 221 -5.32 6.10 -4.49
C TYR A 221 -4.68 7.46 -4.21
N LEU A 222 -3.40 7.64 -4.55
CA LEU A 222 -2.71 8.93 -4.43
C LEU A 222 -3.38 10.02 -5.31
N GLU A 223 -3.70 9.68 -6.56
CA GLU A 223 -4.35 10.58 -7.52
C GLU A 223 -5.73 11.06 -7.06
N LYS A 224 -6.56 10.14 -6.58
CA LYS A 224 -7.90 10.47 -6.05
C LYS A 224 -7.83 11.36 -4.80
N ASN A 225 -6.69 11.36 -4.11
CA ASN A 225 -6.37 12.22 -2.99
C ASN A 225 -5.53 13.45 -3.39
N GLY A 226 -5.43 13.77 -4.68
CA GLY A 226 -4.85 15.01 -5.21
C GLY A 226 -3.34 15.01 -5.41
N PHE A 227 -2.70 13.85 -5.60
CA PHE A 227 -1.32 13.77 -6.09
C PHE A 227 -1.33 13.56 -7.61
N LEU A 228 -0.67 14.41 -8.40
CA LEU A 228 -0.78 14.35 -9.87
C LEU A 228 0.43 13.70 -10.57
N GLY A 229 1.49 13.41 -9.81
CA GLY A 229 2.75 12.88 -10.31
C GLY A 229 2.76 11.40 -10.68
N ASN A 230 3.96 10.90 -10.97
CA ASN A 230 4.25 9.48 -11.15
C ASN A 230 4.88 8.86 -9.89
N ILE A 231 5.16 7.56 -9.92
CA ILE A 231 5.72 6.85 -8.76
C ILE A 231 7.16 7.27 -8.40
N LEU A 232 7.95 7.71 -9.38
CA LEU A 232 9.32 8.20 -9.13
C LEU A 232 9.27 9.51 -8.35
N GLU A 233 8.40 10.44 -8.75
CA GLU A 233 8.17 11.71 -8.04
C GLU A 233 7.70 11.48 -6.59
N VAL A 234 6.83 10.48 -6.36
CA VAL A 234 6.44 10.08 -4.98
C VAL A 234 7.68 9.71 -4.15
N PHE A 235 8.59 8.93 -4.73
CA PHE A 235 9.78 8.45 -4.05
C PHE A 235 10.79 9.58 -3.80
N ASP A 236 10.92 10.52 -4.74
CA ASP A 236 11.74 11.72 -4.58
C ASP A 236 11.20 12.64 -3.48
N ASP A 237 9.89 12.88 -3.46
CA ASP A 237 9.21 13.64 -2.41
C ASP A 237 9.42 12.99 -1.04
N LEU A 238 9.27 11.66 -0.95
CA LEU A 238 9.53 10.92 0.29
C LEU A 238 10.99 11.03 0.70
N ARG A 239 11.93 10.91 -0.24
CA ARG A 239 13.37 11.03 0.03
C ARG A 239 13.69 12.40 0.60
N LEU A 240 13.27 13.46 -0.09
CA LEU A 240 13.48 14.84 0.34
C LEU A 240 12.86 15.09 1.72
N ARG A 241 11.63 14.64 1.93
CA ARG A 241 10.91 14.87 3.18
C ARG A 241 11.50 14.12 4.36
N VAL A 242 11.68 12.80 4.21
CA VAL A 242 11.99 11.89 5.32
C VAL A 242 13.48 11.96 5.68
N ALA A 243 14.39 12.04 4.70
CA ALA A 243 15.82 12.10 4.98
C ALA A 243 16.22 13.34 5.79
N ASN A 244 15.46 14.44 5.66
CA ASN A 244 15.71 15.72 6.30
C ASN A 244 14.92 15.94 7.61
N LEU A 245 14.29 14.90 8.16
CA LEU A 245 13.60 15.02 9.46
C LEU A 245 14.60 15.14 10.61
N LYS A 246 14.25 16.01 11.57
CA LYS A 246 15.01 16.23 12.80
C LYS A 246 14.78 15.07 13.78
N ASP A 247 15.87 14.58 14.34
CA ASP A 247 15.88 13.41 15.22
C ASP A 247 15.20 13.67 16.58
N ASN A 248 15.17 14.92 17.04
CA ASN A 248 14.61 15.30 18.35
C ASN A 248 13.09 15.03 18.48
N LEU A 249 12.39 14.77 17.38
CA LEU A 249 10.96 14.44 17.38
C LEU A 249 10.70 12.97 17.75
N PHE A 250 11.64 12.06 17.46
CA PHE A 250 11.41 10.61 17.51
C PHE A 250 11.25 10.08 18.93
N GLU A 251 12.01 10.60 19.88
CA GLU A 251 11.98 10.12 21.26
C GLU A 251 10.58 10.29 21.87
N ALA A 252 10.01 11.49 21.74
CA ALA A 252 8.70 11.81 22.30
C ALA A 252 7.53 11.14 21.55
N ASP A 253 7.60 11.02 20.23
CA ASP A 253 6.48 10.47 19.44
C ASP A 253 6.51 8.95 19.34
N LEU A 254 7.69 8.30 19.38
CA LEU A 254 7.82 6.90 18.97
C LEU A 254 8.29 5.95 20.09
N ALA A 255 9.14 6.39 21.03
CA ALA A 255 9.79 5.49 21.98
C ALA A 255 8.80 4.69 22.85
N GLN A 256 7.72 5.33 23.29
CA GLN A 256 6.67 4.70 24.13
C GLN A 256 5.87 3.60 23.41
N PHE A 257 5.99 3.49 22.08
CA PHE A 257 5.33 2.45 21.30
C PHE A 257 6.19 1.20 21.14
N PHE A 258 7.44 1.21 21.60
CA PHE A 258 8.26 -0.01 21.63
C PHE A 258 8.05 -0.75 22.94
N TYR A 259 8.03 -2.08 22.84
CA TYR A 259 7.94 -2.94 24.03
C TYR A 259 9.21 -2.85 24.89
N ASP A 260 10.37 -2.70 24.24
CA ASP A 260 11.69 -2.61 24.88
C ASP A 260 12.45 -1.39 24.39
N ARG A 261 13.13 -0.73 25.32
CA ARG A 261 13.95 0.45 25.04
C ARG A 261 15.07 0.13 24.04
N THR A 262 15.73 -1.03 24.19
CA THR A 262 16.82 -1.47 23.32
C THR A 262 16.37 -1.61 21.86
N SER A 263 15.14 -2.06 21.62
CA SER A 263 14.58 -2.19 20.26
C SER A 263 14.39 -0.81 19.61
N TYR A 264 13.90 0.17 20.38
CA TYR A 264 13.81 1.55 19.93
C TYR A 264 15.19 2.13 19.63
N ASP A 265 16.14 2.03 20.56
CA ASP A 265 17.48 2.61 20.40
C ASP A 265 18.22 2.00 19.19
N THR A 266 18.05 0.70 18.96
CA THR A 266 18.65 0.00 17.80
C THR A 266 18.02 0.48 16.50
N TRP A 267 16.70 0.59 16.45
CA TRP A 267 16.00 1.09 15.27
C TRP A 267 16.37 2.56 14.99
N PHE A 268 16.34 3.41 16.02
CA PHE A 268 16.57 4.84 15.92
C PHE A 268 18.01 5.17 15.52
N ARG A 269 19.00 4.41 15.99
CA ARG A 269 20.41 4.65 15.62
C ARG A 269 20.66 4.67 14.11
N ASN A 270 19.92 3.86 13.35
CA ASN A 270 20.17 3.63 11.93
C ASN A 270 18.96 3.93 11.03
N TRP A 271 17.89 4.53 11.55
CA TRP A 271 16.63 4.68 10.81
C TRP A 271 16.82 5.44 9.48
N ARG A 272 17.60 6.53 9.50
CA ARG A 272 17.82 7.40 8.33
C ARG A 272 18.61 6.69 7.22
N GLN A 273 19.69 6.01 7.59
CA GLN A 273 20.47 5.24 6.62
C GLN A 273 19.66 4.05 6.07
N ARG A 274 18.92 3.36 6.95
CA ARG A 274 18.03 2.27 6.54
C ARG A 274 16.96 2.76 5.58
N PHE A 275 16.36 3.92 5.82
CA PHE A 275 15.40 4.54 4.91
C PHE A 275 16.00 4.73 3.50
N LEU A 276 17.19 5.35 3.40
CA LEU A 276 17.88 5.57 2.13
C LEU A 276 18.18 4.24 1.42
N THR A 277 18.70 3.24 2.13
CA THR A 277 18.97 1.92 1.55
C THR A 277 17.70 1.22 1.07
N LEU A 278 16.61 1.33 1.83
CA LEU A 278 15.35 0.71 1.47
C LEU A 278 14.69 1.38 0.27
N ILE A 279 14.67 2.72 0.22
CA ILE A 279 14.06 3.46 -0.89
C ILE A 279 14.86 3.30 -2.19
N ASP A 280 16.20 3.28 -2.12
CA ASP A 280 17.09 3.13 -3.28
C ASP A 280 17.06 1.73 -3.90
N ALA A 281 16.67 0.72 -3.13
CA ALA A 281 16.60 -0.65 -3.59
C ALA A 281 15.30 -0.98 -4.34
N TYR A 282 14.47 0.02 -4.68
CA TYR A 282 13.36 -0.14 -5.60
C TYR A 282 13.84 -0.06 -7.06
N SER A 283 13.35 -0.99 -7.87
CA SER A 283 13.58 -1.05 -9.31
C SER A 283 12.62 -0.11 -10.05
N ILE A 284 12.75 1.20 -9.82
CA ILE A 284 11.98 2.24 -10.51
C ILE A 284 12.87 2.87 -11.59
N TYR A 285 12.37 2.88 -12.82
CA TYR A 285 13.10 3.35 -13.99
C TYR A 285 12.29 4.42 -14.71
N GLU A 286 12.92 5.55 -15.01
CA GLU A 286 12.37 6.57 -15.89
C GLU A 286 12.77 6.23 -17.33
N VAL A 287 11.79 6.09 -18.20
CA VAL A 287 12.04 5.75 -19.60
C VAL A 287 12.64 6.95 -20.32
N GLY A 288 13.82 6.75 -20.88
CA GLY A 288 14.56 7.71 -21.67
C GLY A 288 14.48 7.45 -23.17
N GLU A 289 15.60 7.69 -23.84
CA GLU A 289 15.69 7.60 -25.30
C GLU A 289 15.50 6.16 -25.79
N PHE A 290 14.93 6.04 -26.99
CA PHE A 290 14.83 4.76 -27.68
C PHE A 290 16.16 4.42 -28.34
N GLU A 291 16.71 3.25 -28.03
CA GLU A 291 18.08 2.88 -28.41
C GLU A 291 18.12 1.95 -29.62
N GLY A 292 17.18 1.01 -29.73
CA GLY A 292 17.31 -0.03 -30.75
C GLY A 292 16.16 -1.03 -30.84
N ILE A 293 16.14 -1.73 -31.96
CA ILE A 293 15.33 -2.94 -32.18
C ILE A 293 16.24 -4.05 -32.63
N ARG A 294 16.13 -5.22 -32.02
CA ARG A 294 16.75 -6.44 -32.54
C ARG A 294 15.67 -7.45 -32.90
N PHE A 295 15.68 -7.88 -34.15
CA PHE A 295 14.81 -8.92 -34.66
C PHE A 295 15.61 -10.21 -34.87
N SER A 296 15.12 -11.32 -34.30
CA SER A 296 15.70 -12.64 -34.50
C SER A 296 14.60 -13.70 -34.57
N VAL A 297 14.96 -14.89 -35.07
CA VAL A 297 14.07 -16.05 -35.08
C VAL A 297 14.81 -17.20 -34.43
N ASP A 298 14.21 -17.79 -33.40
CA ASP A 298 14.69 -19.03 -32.83
C ASP A 298 14.40 -20.17 -33.80
N PHE A 299 15.44 -20.78 -34.36
CA PHE A 299 15.33 -21.79 -35.41
C PHE A 299 14.69 -23.09 -34.92
N ASP A 300 14.92 -23.47 -33.66
CA ASP A 300 14.45 -24.74 -33.10
C ASP A 300 12.96 -24.65 -32.76
N THR A 301 12.52 -23.51 -32.25
CA THR A 301 11.14 -23.29 -31.79
C THR A 301 10.27 -22.54 -32.81
N ARG A 302 10.87 -22.01 -33.88
CA ARG A 302 10.23 -21.14 -34.89
C ARG A 302 9.48 -19.97 -34.27
N VAL A 303 10.09 -19.37 -33.24
CA VAL A 303 9.56 -18.19 -32.56
C VAL A 303 10.33 -16.96 -33.04
N GLY A 304 9.60 -16.00 -33.61
CA GLY A 304 10.11 -14.66 -33.84
C GLY A 304 10.23 -13.90 -32.53
N LEU A 305 11.40 -13.29 -32.32
CA LEU A 305 11.74 -12.47 -31.17
C LEU A 305 11.96 -11.03 -31.63
N ILE A 306 11.20 -10.11 -31.06
CA ILE A 306 11.36 -8.68 -31.31
C ILE A 306 11.76 -8.02 -29.99
N HIS A 307 13.02 -7.58 -29.93
CA HIS A 307 13.60 -6.90 -28.80
C HIS A 307 13.52 -5.40 -29.03
N TYR A 308 13.04 -4.65 -28.04
CA TYR A 308 13.04 -3.19 -28.03
C TYR A 308 13.83 -2.71 -26.82
N TYR A 309 14.69 -1.72 -27.07
CA TYR A 309 15.63 -1.19 -26.08
C TYR A 309 15.39 0.30 -25.86
N PHE A 310 15.33 0.70 -24.60
CA PHE A 310 15.26 2.10 -24.18
C PHE A 310 16.29 2.34 -23.09
N HIS A 311 16.91 3.51 -23.09
CA HIS A 311 17.74 3.96 -22.00
C HIS A 311 16.88 4.26 -20.76
N ALA A 312 17.36 3.99 -19.54
CA ALA A 312 16.72 4.52 -18.33
C ALA A 312 17.34 5.88 -17.96
N SER A 313 16.59 6.98 -18.07
CA SER A 313 17.13 8.33 -17.82
C SER A 313 17.68 8.53 -16.39
N ASN A 314 17.16 7.80 -15.42
CA ASN A 314 17.50 7.92 -14.01
C ASN A 314 18.56 6.90 -13.54
N LYS A 315 18.96 5.95 -14.39
CA LYS A 315 19.92 4.88 -14.07
C LYS A 315 20.67 4.50 -15.34
N ASP A 316 22.00 4.36 -15.29
CA ASP A 316 22.80 3.90 -16.43
C ASP A 316 22.58 2.38 -16.71
N GLU A 317 21.34 2.05 -17.09
CA GLU A 317 20.80 0.71 -17.34
C GLU A 317 19.88 0.76 -18.58
N GLU A 318 19.74 -0.38 -19.24
CA GLU A 318 18.84 -0.58 -20.38
C GLU A 318 17.49 -1.15 -19.91
N LEU A 319 16.41 -0.68 -20.55
CA LEU A 319 15.06 -1.21 -20.44
C LEU A 319 14.77 -2.07 -21.65
N HIS A 320 14.32 -3.30 -21.40
CA HIS A 320 14.24 -4.34 -22.41
C HIS A 320 12.83 -4.91 -22.52
N PHE A 321 12.24 -4.82 -23.72
CA PHE A 321 10.96 -5.44 -24.04
C PHE A 321 11.15 -6.52 -25.11
N VAL A 322 10.65 -7.72 -24.86
CA VAL A 322 10.71 -8.87 -25.76
C VAL A 322 9.30 -9.29 -26.13
N VAL A 323 9.02 -9.31 -27.43
CA VAL A 323 7.81 -9.89 -28.00
C VAL A 323 8.14 -11.25 -28.59
N ARG A 324 7.39 -12.27 -28.18
CA ARG A 324 7.50 -13.65 -28.67
C ARG A 324 6.32 -13.97 -29.57
N LEU A 325 6.58 -14.15 -30.86
CA LEU A 325 5.55 -14.40 -31.88
C LEU A 325 5.79 -15.76 -32.55
N SER A 326 4.78 -16.62 -32.59
CA SER A 326 4.89 -17.88 -33.35
C SER A 326 4.92 -17.62 -34.87
N ASP A 327 5.70 -18.42 -35.60
CA ASP A 327 5.72 -18.48 -37.07
C ASP A 327 4.34 -18.55 -37.75
N HIS A 328 3.35 -19.20 -37.13
CA HIS A 328 1.96 -19.25 -37.63
C HIS A 328 1.34 -17.87 -37.89
N TRP A 329 1.86 -16.80 -37.30
CA TRP A 329 1.41 -15.44 -37.60
C TRP A 329 1.77 -14.98 -39.02
N TYR A 330 2.72 -15.65 -39.67
CA TYR A 330 3.16 -15.37 -41.03
C TYR A 330 2.40 -16.17 -42.09
N ASP A 331 1.47 -17.04 -41.68
CA ASP A 331 0.54 -17.72 -42.59
C ASP A 331 -0.45 -16.70 -43.18
N SER A 332 -0.77 -16.81 -44.48
CA SER A 332 -1.59 -15.82 -45.21
C SER A 332 -2.92 -15.49 -44.51
N ASP A 333 -3.51 -16.48 -43.86
CA ASP A 333 -4.78 -16.34 -43.16
C ASP A 333 -4.65 -15.72 -41.76
N ALA A 334 -3.45 -15.59 -41.20
CA ALA A 334 -3.16 -15.02 -39.90
C ALA A 334 -2.50 -13.62 -39.97
N VAL A 335 -1.77 -13.32 -41.05
CA VAL A 335 -1.04 -12.04 -41.24
C VAL A 335 -1.93 -10.83 -40.99
N ILE A 336 -1.42 -9.86 -40.23
CA ILE A 336 -2.12 -8.61 -39.91
C ILE A 336 -2.23 -7.70 -41.13
N LYS A 337 -3.24 -6.83 -41.12
CA LYS A 337 -3.45 -5.87 -42.22
C LYS A 337 -2.39 -4.76 -42.18
N PRO A 338 -1.98 -4.23 -43.34
CA PRO A 338 -1.13 -3.05 -43.42
C PRO A 338 -1.68 -1.84 -42.66
N GLY A 339 -0.78 -0.97 -42.18
CA GLY A 339 -1.11 0.27 -41.44
C GLY A 339 -0.49 0.39 -40.05
N ASN A 340 0.39 -0.55 -39.70
CA ASN A 340 1.12 -0.59 -38.44
C ASN A 340 2.61 -0.27 -38.53
N ARG A 341 3.17 -0.32 -39.73
CA ARG A 341 4.55 0.09 -39.99
C ARG A 341 4.85 1.47 -39.40
N ALA A 342 5.95 1.56 -38.66
CA ALA A 342 6.45 2.77 -38.02
C ALA A 342 7.79 3.12 -38.67
N GLU A 343 7.76 3.96 -39.71
CA GLU A 343 8.94 4.28 -40.53
C GLU A 343 10.02 5.00 -39.72
N GLU A 344 9.63 5.74 -38.69
CA GLU A 344 10.51 6.54 -37.83
C GLU A 344 11.52 5.70 -37.02
N ILE A 345 11.22 4.42 -36.76
CA ILE A 345 12.07 3.52 -35.99
C ILE A 345 12.87 2.52 -36.86
N GLU A 346 12.65 2.49 -38.18
CA GLU A 346 13.23 1.44 -39.03
C GLU A 346 14.76 1.49 -39.10
N ARG A 347 15.33 2.68 -38.99
CA ARG A 347 16.78 2.88 -38.96
C ARG A 347 17.46 2.26 -37.73
N TYR A 348 16.69 1.92 -36.71
CA TYR A 348 17.16 1.31 -35.46
C TYR A 348 17.02 -0.22 -35.48
N ILE A 349 16.56 -0.81 -36.59
CA ILE A 349 16.35 -2.25 -36.69
C ILE A 349 17.66 -2.95 -37.08
N GLU A 350 18.12 -3.80 -36.18
CA GLU A 350 19.15 -4.80 -36.42
C GLU A 350 18.50 -6.18 -36.56
N THR A 351 18.98 -6.99 -37.50
CA THR A 351 18.46 -8.34 -37.74
C THR A 351 19.59 -9.32 -37.99
N GLU A 352 19.44 -10.53 -37.46
CA GLU A 352 20.36 -11.65 -37.70
C GLU A 352 19.94 -12.52 -38.88
N LEU A 353 18.81 -12.18 -39.53
CA LEU A 353 18.32 -12.93 -40.66
C LEU A 353 19.23 -12.75 -41.89
N GLU A 354 19.53 -13.87 -42.55
CA GLU A 354 20.20 -13.86 -43.86
C GLU A 354 19.35 -13.17 -44.94
N LYS A 355 18.01 -13.18 -44.76
CA LYS A 355 17.05 -12.54 -45.67
C LYS A 355 16.59 -11.20 -45.11
N LYS A 356 16.30 -10.26 -46.02
CA LYS A 356 15.67 -8.99 -45.66
C LYS A 356 14.31 -9.23 -44.99
N LEU A 357 13.99 -8.39 -44.02
CA LEU A 357 12.68 -8.34 -43.37
C LEU A 357 11.56 -8.19 -44.40
N SER A 358 10.50 -8.96 -44.20
CA SER A 358 9.29 -8.92 -45.02
C SER A 358 8.43 -7.70 -44.66
N ALA A 359 7.47 -7.35 -45.53
CA ALA A 359 6.49 -6.30 -45.21
C ALA A 359 5.70 -6.62 -43.93
N ALA A 360 5.42 -7.91 -43.67
CA ALA A 360 4.74 -8.34 -42.46
C ALA A 360 5.59 -8.09 -41.20
N ASP A 361 6.91 -8.29 -41.26
CA ASP A 361 7.81 -8.03 -40.12
C ASP A 361 7.73 -6.56 -39.69
N TYR A 362 7.81 -5.63 -40.64
CA TYR A 362 7.67 -4.20 -40.36
C TYR A 362 6.31 -3.84 -39.75
N GLU A 363 5.24 -4.52 -40.16
CA GLU A 363 3.90 -4.36 -39.59
C GLU A 363 3.84 -4.84 -38.13
N TYR A 364 4.42 -6.00 -37.81
CA TYR A 364 4.48 -6.50 -36.43
C TYR A 364 5.37 -5.63 -35.55
N ILE A 365 6.56 -5.27 -36.02
CA ILE A 365 7.50 -4.40 -35.31
C ILE A 365 6.83 -3.07 -34.94
N GLY A 366 6.16 -2.42 -35.90
CA GLY A 366 5.46 -1.16 -35.64
C GLY A 366 4.22 -1.33 -34.75
N LEU A 367 3.46 -2.44 -34.89
CA LEU A 367 2.32 -2.73 -34.01
C LEU A 367 2.74 -2.79 -32.54
N PHE A 368 3.77 -3.58 -32.23
CA PHE A 368 4.21 -3.76 -30.85
C PHE A 368 4.97 -2.56 -30.30
N TYR A 369 5.74 -1.84 -31.13
CA TYR A 369 6.33 -0.56 -30.73
C TYR A 369 5.26 0.41 -30.22
N ARG A 370 4.16 0.58 -30.96
CA ARG A 370 3.06 1.46 -30.55
C ARG A 370 2.37 0.99 -29.28
N LYS A 371 2.26 -0.32 -29.06
CA LYS A 371 1.72 -0.89 -27.81
C LYS A 371 2.63 -0.63 -26.61
N ILE A 372 3.94 -0.74 -26.79
CA ILE A 372 4.95 -0.45 -25.76
C ILE A 372 4.93 1.05 -25.42
N GLN A 373 4.91 1.93 -26.44
CA GLN A 373 4.81 3.39 -26.26
C GLN A 373 3.54 3.79 -25.48
N ASP A 374 2.40 3.19 -25.83
CA ASP A 374 1.13 3.40 -25.14
C ASP A 374 1.16 2.90 -23.68
N TYR A 375 1.81 1.77 -23.42
CA TYR A 375 2.07 1.27 -22.06
C TYR A 375 2.94 2.25 -21.25
N ILE A 376 4.07 2.69 -21.80
CA ILE A 376 4.98 3.67 -21.17
C ILE A 376 4.23 4.98 -20.86
N LYS A 377 3.43 5.47 -21.81
CA LYS A 377 2.62 6.69 -21.65
C LYS A 377 1.61 6.56 -20.51
N ARG A 378 0.89 5.44 -20.41
CA ARG A 378 -0.05 5.18 -19.30
C ARG A 378 0.66 5.11 -17.95
N SER A 379 1.89 4.61 -17.94
CA SER A 379 2.75 4.58 -16.75
C SER A 379 3.44 5.92 -16.46
N LYS A 380 3.07 7.00 -17.18
CA LYS A 380 3.67 8.34 -17.09
C LYS A 380 5.20 8.32 -17.21
N GLY A 381 5.72 7.45 -18.09
CA GLY A 381 7.16 7.34 -18.34
C GLY A 381 7.94 6.59 -17.26
N VAL A 382 7.30 5.93 -16.29
CA VAL A 382 8.00 5.24 -15.20
C VAL A 382 7.62 3.76 -15.11
N LEU A 383 8.62 2.89 -14.99
CA LEU A 383 8.47 1.43 -14.95
C LEU A 383 9.00 0.85 -13.63
N LEU A 384 8.38 -0.22 -13.15
CA LEU A 384 8.71 -0.91 -11.88
C LEU A 384 9.63 -2.14 -12.06
N ARG A 385 10.10 -2.37 -13.28
CA ARG A 385 11.08 -3.38 -13.69
C ARG A 385 11.69 -2.95 -15.01
N LYS A 386 12.83 -3.53 -15.36
CA LYS A 386 13.51 -3.24 -16.64
C LYS A 386 13.22 -4.25 -17.74
N ASP A 387 12.99 -5.51 -17.38
CA ASP A 387 12.76 -6.58 -18.35
C ASP A 387 11.26 -6.90 -18.47
N PHE A 388 10.78 -6.96 -19.71
CA PHE A 388 9.41 -7.31 -20.06
C PHE A 388 9.45 -8.34 -21.16
N THR A 389 8.89 -9.52 -20.92
CA THR A 389 8.77 -10.56 -21.95
C THR A 389 7.31 -10.93 -22.07
N THR A 390 6.77 -10.86 -23.28
CA THR A 390 5.41 -11.34 -23.51
C THR A 390 5.36 -12.86 -23.36
N LYS A 391 4.19 -13.39 -23.01
CA LYS A 391 3.82 -14.75 -23.37
C LYS A 391 4.05 -15.00 -24.86
N LEU A 392 4.30 -16.24 -25.24
CA LEU A 392 4.34 -16.64 -26.63
C LEU A 392 2.95 -16.45 -27.26
N ILE A 393 2.88 -15.53 -28.22
CA ILE A 393 1.65 -15.15 -28.91
C ILE A 393 1.42 -16.13 -30.07
N ARG A 394 0.32 -16.88 -29.99
CA ARG A 394 -0.05 -17.94 -30.93
C ARG A 394 -1.39 -17.66 -31.59
N VAL A 395 -1.62 -18.27 -32.76
CA VAL A 395 -2.92 -18.27 -33.45
C VAL A 395 -3.74 -19.51 -33.10
N THR A 396 -3.08 -20.62 -32.74
CA THR A 396 -3.69 -21.92 -32.43
C THR A 396 -3.61 -22.26 -30.95
N ALA A 397 -4.61 -22.99 -30.45
CA ALA A 397 -4.69 -23.43 -29.06
C ALA A 397 -4.13 -24.85 -28.81
N ASP A 398 -3.57 -25.47 -29.84
CA ASP A 398 -3.05 -26.84 -29.74
C ASP A 398 -1.92 -26.92 -28.71
N ASN A 399 -2.10 -27.79 -27.70
CA ASN A 399 -1.17 -27.96 -26.58
C ASN A 399 -0.78 -26.63 -25.90
N LEU A 400 -1.73 -25.71 -25.75
CA LEU A 400 -1.51 -24.42 -25.11
C LEU A 400 -1.09 -24.57 -23.65
N ASP A 401 0.00 -23.92 -23.24
CA ASP A 401 0.33 -23.67 -21.83
C ASP A 401 -0.05 -22.23 -21.45
N PRO A 402 -1.18 -22.00 -20.76
CA PRO A 402 -1.63 -20.65 -20.41
C PRO A 402 -0.69 -19.87 -19.47
N LYS A 403 0.30 -20.55 -18.85
CA LYS A 403 1.31 -19.88 -18.03
C LYS A 403 2.28 -19.05 -18.87
N ASP A 404 2.70 -19.58 -20.02
CA ASP A 404 3.71 -18.96 -20.90
C ASP A 404 3.16 -18.55 -22.28
N GLN A 405 1.93 -18.92 -22.62
CA GLN A 405 1.38 -18.76 -23.96
C GLN A 405 0.00 -18.11 -23.95
N ILE A 406 -0.32 -17.41 -25.04
CA ILE A 406 -1.61 -16.76 -25.25
C ILE A 406 -2.07 -16.95 -26.70
N VAL A 407 -3.35 -17.26 -26.88
CA VAL A 407 -3.96 -17.44 -28.21
C VAL A 407 -4.76 -16.20 -28.57
N LEU A 408 -4.43 -15.59 -29.70
CA LEU A 408 -5.11 -14.40 -30.21
C LEU A 408 -5.43 -14.56 -31.69
N ASN A 409 -6.55 -13.98 -32.11
CA ASN A 409 -6.79 -13.71 -33.53
C ASN A 409 -6.34 -12.27 -33.87
N LYS A 410 -6.25 -11.94 -35.16
CA LYS A 410 -5.79 -10.61 -35.64
C LYS A 410 -6.53 -9.44 -35.00
N ARG A 411 -7.85 -9.58 -34.81
CA ARG A 411 -8.71 -8.55 -34.22
C ARG A 411 -8.41 -8.35 -32.73
N LEU A 412 -8.09 -9.41 -32.01
CA LEU A 412 -7.70 -9.34 -30.60
C LEU A 412 -6.28 -8.82 -30.46
N LEU A 413 -5.34 -9.27 -31.30
CA LEU A 413 -3.96 -8.78 -31.30
C LEU A 413 -3.89 -7.26 -31.51
N SER A 414 -4.72 -6.69 -32.39
CA SER A 414 -4.75 -5.25 -32.57
C SER A 414 -5.31 -4.49 -31.36
N LYS A 415 -6.23 -5.08 -30.60
CA LYS A 415 -6.93 -4.42 -29.47
C LYS A 415 -6.30 -4.64 -28.10
N ILE A 416 -5.66 -5.78 -27.88
CA ILE A 416 -5.08 -6.15 -26.59
C ILE A 416 -3.98 -5.17 -26.21
N ARG A 417 -3.90 -4.81 -24.93
CA ARG A 417 -2.83 -3.92 -24.44
C ARG A 417 -1.55 -4.70 -24.17
N PHE A 418 -0.42 -4.00 -24.15
CA PHE A 418 0.88 -4.64 -23.92
C PHE A 418 0.93 -5.37 -22.57
N GLU A 419 0.40 -4.75 -21.51
CA GLU A 419 0.41 -5.34 -20.16
C GLU A 419 -0.40 -6.64 -20.03
N GLU A 420 -1.35 -6.88 -20.94
CA GLU A 420 -2.14 -8.11 -21.00
C GLU A 420 -1.42 -9.25 -21.74
N LEU A 421 -0.28 -8.95 -22.38
CA LEU A 421 0.58 -9.91 -23.04
C LEU A 421 1.72 -10.40 -22.15
N LEU A 422 1.95 -9.77 -20.99
CA LEU A 422 3.06 -10.04 -20.07
C LEU A 422 2.92 -11.34 -19.26
#